data_AF-A0A1V6IDC5-F1
#
_entry.id   AF-A0A1V6IDC5-F1
#
_cell.length_a   1.000
_cell.length_b   1.000
_cell.length_c   1.000
_cell.angle_alpha   90.00
_cell.angle_beta   90.00
_cell.angle_gamma   90.00
#
_symmetry.space_group_name_H-M   'P 1'
#
loop_
_entity.id
_entity.type
_entity.pdbx_description
1 polymer ?
#
loop_
_entity_poly.entity_id
_entity_poly.type
_entity_poly.pdbx_seq_one_letter_code
_entity_poly.pdbx_strand_id
1 'polypeptide(L)'
;MSPEQFSLLVEIIGYIASAFVLLSVMMRSIVKLRWYLLIGNIFYVIYGVMINAMPVMLLNAINGILNIYFLYQAHKQYGDFEIIHISPDENIVKYFINHFKNDIKKFFPDFENLRSDEDNYILMKDNAIVGLFSFKHVESDVDISIDYVTPTYRDLKPAKFLFYKSEFFKSMGVKQLITYSTVPTHTKYLNKIGFNKTVDNKFILKIE
;
A
#
# COMPACT_ATOMS: atom_id res chain seq x y z
N MET A 1 9.12 -36.68 33.50
CA MET A 1 8.08 -37.08 32.52
C MET A 1 8.23 -38.57 32.28
N SER A 2 7.16 -39.35 32.35
CA SER A 2 7.24 -40.79 32.04
C SER A 2 7.52 -41.00 30.54
N PRO A 3 8.05 -42.17 30.13
CA PRO A 3 8.24 -42.50 28.71
C PRO A 3 6.96 -42.36 27.89
N GLU A 4 5.81 -42.77 28.45
CA GLU A 4 4.50 -42.63 27.82
C GLU A 4 4.09 -41.17 27.62
N GLN A 5 4.29 -40.33 28.65
CA GLN A 5 4.04 -38.90 28.55
C GLN A 5 4.93 -38.22 27.51
N PHE A 6 6.20 -38.65 27.39
CA PHE A 6 7.10 -38.16 26.34
C PHE A 6 6.60 -38.55 24.95
N SER A 7 6.23 -39.82 24.75
CA SER A 7 5.71 -40.31 23.46
C SER A 7 4.46 -39.55 23.03
N LEU A 8 3.50 -39.39 23.95
CA LEU A 8 2.28 -38.65 23.70
C LEU A 8 2.56 -37.19 23.32
N LEU A 9 3.51 -36.54 24.00
CA LEU A 9 3.90 -35.16 23.68
C LEU A 9 4.51 -35.07 22.27
N VAL A 10 5.39 -36.01 21.90
CA VAL A 10 6.00 -36.07 20.55
C VAL A 10 4.91 -36.21 19.48
N GLU A 11 3.94 -37.09 19.68
CA GLU A 11 2.83 -37.31 18.75
C GLU A 11 1.97 -36.05 18.59
N ILE A 12 1.59 -35.41 19.70
CA ILE A 12 0.80 -34.17 19.67
C ILE A 12 1.52 -33.09 18.89
N ILE A 13 2.82 -32.89 19.12
CA ILE A 13 3.62 -31.90 18.41
C ILE A 13 3.68 -32.22 16.90
N GLY A 14 3.88 -33.48 16.54
CA GLY A 14 3.87 -33.92 15.14
C GLY A 14 2.53 -33.69 14.44
N TYR A 15 1.42 -33.96 15.13
CA TYR A 15 0.08 -33.71 14.60
C TYR A 15 -0.21 -32.21 14.46
N ILE A 16 0.20 -31.38 15.43
CA ILE A 16 0.07 -29.92 15.32
C ILE A 16 0.88 -29.41 14.11
N ALA A 17 2.12 -29.86 13.94
CA ALA A 17 2.94 -29.50 12.78
C ALA A 17 2.24 -29.81 11.45
N SER A 18 1.73 -31.05 11.33
CA SER A 18 1.02 -31.54 10.16
C SER A 18 -0.28 -30.76 9.90
N ALA A 19 -1.02 -30.40 10.96
CA ALA A 19 -2.23 -29.61 10.86
C ALA A 19 -1.94 -28.20 10.33
N PHE A 20 -0.89 -27.53 10.79
CA PHE A 20 -0.50 -26.22 10.25
C PHE A 20 -0.13 -26.28 8.77
N VAL A 21 0.58 -27.34 8.34
CA VAL A 21 0.88 -27.55 6.93
C VAL A 21 -0.40 -27.78 6.13
N LEU A 22 -1.31 -28.63 6.59
CA LEU A 22 -2.59 -28.87 5.91
C LEU A 22 -3.43 -27.59 5.81
N LEU A 23 -3.56 -26.84 6.91
CA LEU A 23 -4.28 -25.57 6.95
C LEU A 23 -3.66 -24.54 6.02
N SER A 24 -2.34 -24.55 5.84
CA SER A 24 -1.66 -23.63 4.91
C SER A 24 -2.16 -23.78 3.47
N VAL A 25 -2.46 -25.00 3.02
CA VAL A 25 -2.95 -25.29 1.66
C VAL A 25 -4.35 -24.72 1.44
N MET A 26 -5.14 -24.56 2.50
CA MET A 26 -6.47 -23.97 2.44
C MET A 26 -6.45 -22.44 2.35
N MET A 27 -5.27 -21.81 2.50
CA MET A 27 -5.15 -20.36 2.51
C MET A 27 -5.14 -19.78 1.09
N ARG A 28 -6.07 -18.85 0.82
CA ARG A 28 -6.13 -18.11 -0.46
C ARG A 28 -5.02 -17.07 -0.62
N SER A 29 -4.50 -16.56 0.49
CA SER A 29 -3.43 -15.54 0.48
C SER A 29 -2.08 -16.22 0.60
N ILE A 30 -1.16 -15.90 -0.32
CA ILE A 30 0.21 -16.42 -0.27
C ILE A 30 0.92 -16.03 1.02
N VAL A 31 0.65 -14.83 1.56
CA VAL A 31 1.20 -14.37 2.85
C VAL A 31 0.67 -15.22 4.01
N LYS A 32 -0.64 -15.49 4.04
CA LYS A 32 -1.22 -16.38 5.06
C LYS A 32 -0.63 -17.78 4.95
N LEU A 33 -0.59 -18.37 3.75
CA LEU A 33 0.03 -19.66 3.50
C LEU A 33 1.45 -19.73 4.10
N ARG A 34 2.28 -18.71 3.87
CA ARG A 34 3.65 -18.63 4.39
C ARG A 34 3.70 -18.55 5.92
N TRP A 35 2.77 -17.84 6.56
CA TRP A 35 2.66 -17.82 8.03
C TRP A 35 2.30 -19.18 8.61
N TYR A 36 1.31 -19.87 8.04
CA TYR A 36 0.93 -21.22 8.50
C TYR A 36 2.08 -22.21 8.30
N LEU A 37 2.77 -22.16 7.15
CA LEU A 37 3.97 -22.97 6.92
C LEU A 37 5.09 -22.64 7.89
N LEU A 38 5.32 -21.36 8.21
CA LEU A 38 6.35 -20.97 9.17
C LEU A 38 6.08 -21.55 10.56
N ILE A 39 4.83 -21.49 11.03
CA ILE A 39 4.43 -22.09 12.31
C ILE A 39 4.60 -23.62 12.25
N GLY A 40 4.14 -24.26 11.18
CA GLY A 40 4.33 -25.70 10.97
C GLY A 40 5.79 -26.13 11.00
N ASN A 41 6.69 -25.36 10.36
CA ASN A 41 8.12 -25.63 10.36
C ASN A 41 8.72 -25.53 11.76
N ILE A 42 8.30 -24.56 12.58
CA ILE A 42 8.75 -24.45 13.98
C ILE A 42 8.38 -25.72 14.76
N PHE A 43 7.14 -26.20 14.63
CA PHE A 43 6.71 -27.45 15.26
C PHE A 43 7.47 -28.67 14.72
N TYR A 44 7.75 -28.76 13.41
CA TYR A 44 8.55 -29.84 12.86
C TYR A 44 10.01 -29.83 13.28
N VAL A 45 10.61 -28.65 13.50
CA VAL A 45 11.97 -28.55 14.07
C VAL A 45 11.96 -29.06 15.51
N ILE A 46 11.00 -28.63 16.33
CA ILE A 46 10.84 -29.13 17.71
C ILE A 46 10.64 -30.65 17.71
N TYR A 47 9.73 -31.15 16.88
CA TYR A 47 9.49 -32.58 16.69
C TYR A 47 10.78 -33.33 16.32
N GLY A 48 11.50 -32.85 15.30
CA GLY A 48 12.75 -33.46 14.84
C GLY A 48 13.83 -33.49 15.91
N VAL A 49 13.93 -32.47 16.76
CA VAL A 49 14.84 -32.45 17.92
C VAL A 49 14.45 -33.53 18.93
N MET A 50 13.16 -33.67 19.24
CA MET A 50 12.68 -34.65 20.23
C MET A 50 12.97 -36.11 19.82
N ILE A 51 12.89 -36.41 18.52
CA ILE A 51 13.16 -37.75 17.98
C ILE A 51 14.58 -37.92 17.42
N ASN A 52 15.44 -36.90 17.57
CA ASN A 52 16.80 -36.84 17.02
C ASN A 52 16.87 -37.11 15.49
N ALA A 53 15.89 -36.62 14.74
CA ALA A 53 15.79 -36.77 13.29
C ALA A 53 16.42 -35.58 12.56
N MET A 54 17.73 -35.64 12.37
CA MET A 54 18.51 -34.59 11.70
C MET A 54 17.94 -34.14 10.33
N PRO A 55 17.48 -35.04 9.43
CA PRO A 55 16.92 -34.62 8.15
C PRO A 55 15.66 -33.77 8.30
N VAL A 56 14.79 -34.10 9.27
CA VAL A 56 13.54 -33.37 9.55
C VAL A 56 13.87 -31.99 10.09
N MET A 57 14.81 -31.90 11.03
CA MET A 57 15.27 -30.62 11.61
C MET A 57 15.81 -29.69 10.53
N LEU A 58 16.77 -30.17 9.72
CA LEU A 58 17.45 -29.34 8.74
C LEU A 58 16.49 -28.82 7.66
N LEU A 59 15.65 -29.70 7.11
CA LEU A 59 14.70 -29.33 6.06
C LEU A 59 13.70 -28.26 6.55
N ASN A 60 13.15 -28.44 7.76
CA ASN A 60 12.17 -27.50 8.29
C ASN A 60 12.82 -26.19 8.77
N ALA A 61 14.06 -26.21 9.26
CA ALA A 61 14.80 -25.00 9.58
C ALA A 61 15.06 -24.15 8.32
N ILE A 62 15.53 -24.78 7.22
CA ILE A 62 15.75 -24.09 5.93
C ILE A 62 14.43 -23.53 5.40
N ASN A 63 13.36 -24.34 5.38
CA ASN A 63 12.05 -23.86 4.95
C ASN A 63 11.54 -22.72 5.84
N GLY A 64 11.81 -22.75 7.15
CA GLY A 64 11.49 -21.67 8.08
C GLY A 64 12.17 -20.36 7.69
N ILE A 65 13.49 -20.40 7.44
CA ILE A 65 14.26 -19.24 6.97
C ILE A 65 13.72 -18.70 5.65
N LEU A 66 13.43 -19.58 4.67
CA LEU A 66 12.86 -19.18 3.39
C LEU A 66 11.48 -18.53 3.54
N ASN A 67 10.61 -19.06 4.40
CA ASN A 67 9.31 -18.46 4.67
C ASN A 67 9.47 -17.07 5.32
N ILE A 68 10.42 -16.87 6.23
CA ILE A 68 10.74 -15.55 6.81
C ILE A 68 11.22 -14.60 5.71
N TYR A 69 12.12 -15.04 4.84
CA TYR A 69 12.60 -14.23 3.72
C TYR A 69 11.46 -13.79 2.79
N PHE A 70 10.57 -14.71 2.41
CA PHE A 70 9.43 -14.39 1.57
C PHE A 70 8.39 -13.51 2.27
N LEU A 71 8.18 -13.69 3.57
CA LEU A 71 7.33 -12.78 4.35
C LEU A 71 7.93 -11.38 4.40
N TYR A 72 9.24 -11.25 4.64
CA TYR A 72 9.93 -9.96 4.57
C TYR A 72 9.83 -9.32 3.19
N GLN A 73 10.06 -10.09 2.12
CA GLN A 73 9.91 -9.61 0.75
C GLN A 73 8.48 -9.17 0.45
N ALA A 74 7.46 -9.92 0.88
CA ALA A 74 6.05 -9.53 0.73
C ALA A 74 5.74 -8.22 1.47
N HIS A 75 6.34 -7.99 2.65
CA HIS A 75 6.21 -6.73 3.36
C HIS A 75 6.92 -5.57 2.65
N LYS A 76 8.04 -5.84 1.96
CA LYS A 76 8.81 -4.87 1.18
C LYS A 76 8.18 -4.58 -0.20
N GLN A 77 7.49 -5.56 -0.80
CA GLN A 77 6.75 -5.43 -2.06
C GLN A 77 5.42 -4.68 -1.91
N TYR A 78 4.99 -4.32 -0.71
CA TYR A 78 4.09 -3.17 -0.53
C TYR A 78 4.81 -1.83 -0.81
N GLY A 79 5.73 -1.87 -1.79
CA GLY A 79 6.60 -0.81 -2.23
C GLY A 79 5.82 0.10 -3.16
N ASP A 80 5.62 1.30 -2.64
CA ASP A 80 5.46 2.60 -3.25
C ASP A 80 4.56 2.75 -4.48
N PHE A 81 3.83 3.86 -4.45
CA PHE A 81 2.90 4.18 -5.51
C PHE A 81 3.67 4.48 -6.79
N GLU A 82 3.03 4.28 -7.94
CA GLU A 82 3.58 4.67 -9.24
C GLU A 82 2.80 5.85 -9.79
N ILE A 83 3.51 6.82 -10.37
CA ILE A 83 2.91 7.99 -11.00
C ILE A 83 2.98 7.79 -12.52
N ILE A 84 1.83 7.78 -13.17
CA ILE A 84 1.74 7.56 -14.62
C ILE A 84 1.04 8.76 -15.25
N HIS A 85 1.71 9.39 -16.20
CA HIS A 85 1.12 10.44 -17.02
C HIS A 85 0.03 9.86 -17.92
N ILE A 86 -1.11 10.54 -18.03
CA ILE A 86 -2.26 10.09 -18.82
C ILE A 86 -2.85 11.22 -19.64
N SER A 87 -3.62 10.86 -20.66
CA SER A 87 -4.50 11.80 -21.37
C SER A 87 -5.91 11.80 -20.74
N PRO A 88 -6.58 12.96 -20.62
CA PRO A 88 -7.99 13.05 -20.22
C PRO A 88 -8.93 12.19 -21.06
N ASP A 89 -8.53 11.88 -22.30
CA ASP A 89 -9.37 11.16 -23.26
C ASP A 89 -9.32 9.64 -23.14
N GLU A 90 -8.41 9.10 -22.33
CA GLU A 90 -8.28 7.66 -22.15
C GLU A 90 -9.55 7.04 -21.52
N ASN A 91 -10.00 5.92 -22.08
CA ASN A 91 -11.22 5.24 -21.61
C ASN A 91 -11.15 4.85 -20.13
N ILE A 92 -9.95 4.48 -19.65
CA ILE A 92 -9.75 4.10 -18.25
C ILE A 92 -9.94 5.30 -17.30
N VAL A 93 -9.52 6.49 -17.72
CA VAL A 93 -9.66 7.75 -16.98
C VAL A 93 -11.13 8.16 -16.92
N LYS A 94 -11.82 8.13 -18.06
CA LYS A 94 -13.27 8.38 -18.16
C LYS A 94 -14.06 7.42 -17.26
N TYR A 95 -13.71 6.14 -17.27
CA TYR A 95 -14.31 5.14 -16.39
C TYR A 95 -14.06 5.47 -14.91
N PHE A 96 -12.82 5.76 -14.52
CA PHE A 96 -12.45 6.07 -13.14
C PHE A 96 -13.22 7.28 -12.60
N ILE A 97 -13.23 8.38 -13.35
CA ILE A 97 -13.93 9.62 -12.95
C ILE A 97 -15.43 9.37 -12.84
N ASN A 98 -16.04 8.68 -13.81
CA ASN A 98 -17.47 8.37 -13.75
C ASN A 98 -17.82 7.45 -12.58
N HIS A 99 -16.99 6.43 -12.32
CA HIS A 99 -17.19 5.49 -11.21
C HIS A 99 -17.13 6.19 -9.85
N PHE A 100 -16.17 7.10 -9.65
CA PHE A 100 -15.98 7.81 -8.40
C PHE A 100 -16.65 9.19 -8.34
N LYS A 101 -17.44 9.58 -9.36
CA LYS A 101 -18.01 10.94 -9.52
C LYS A 101 -18.66 11.49 -8.25
N ASN A 102 -19.56 10.71 -7.65
CA ASN A 102 -20.28 11.12 -6.44
C ASN A 102 -19.36 11.33 -5.23
N ASP A 103 -18.24 10.61 -5.17
CA ASP A 103 -17.28 10.76 -4.09
C ASP A 103 -16.30 11.91 -4.36
N ILE A 104 -15.85 12.09 -5.61
CA ILE A 104 -15.04 13.24 -6.03
C ILE A 104 -15.76 14.54 -5.70
N LYS A 105 -17.05 14.67 -6.04
CA LYS A 105 -17.85 15.88 -5.80
C LYS A 105 -18.00 16.27 -4.32
N LYS A 106 -17.72 15.37 -3.38
CA LYS A 106 -17.71 15.70 -1.94
C LYS A 106 -16.50 16.56 -1.54
N PHE A 107 -15.41 16.49 -2.30
CA PHE A 107 -14.15 17.17 -2.01
C PHE A 107 -13.84 18.26 -3.04
N PHE A 108 -14.19 18.00 -4.30
CA PHE A 108 -14.01 18.90 -5.44
C PHE A 108 -15.37 19.13 -6.13
N PRO A 109 -16.26 19.96 -5.54
CA PRO A 109 -17.64 20.12 -6.04
C PRO A 109 -17.70 20.69 -7.47
N ASP A 110 -16.71 21.51 -7.84
CA ASP A 110 -16.61 22.16 -9.14
C ASP A 110 -15.85 21.31 -10.18
N PHE A 111 -15.35 20.13 -9.78
CA PHE A 111 -14.67 19.22 -10.69
C PHE A 111 -15.66 18.41 -11.53
N GLU A 112 -15.51 18.51 -12.85
CA GLU A 112 -16.30 17.72 -13.81
C GLU A 112 -15.45 16.68 -14.54
N ASN A 113 -14.29 17.09 -15.07
CA ASN A 113 -13.37 16.20 -15.77
C ASN A 113 -11.95 16.78 -15.76
N LEU A 114 -10.98 15.95 -16.12
CA LEU A 114 -9.62 16.38 -16.43
C LEU A 114 -9.57 17.29 -17.65
N ARG A 115 -8.60 18.19 -17.67
CA ARG A 115 -8.44 19.19 -18.72
C ARG A 115 -7.19 18.92 -19.55
N SER A 116 -7.30 19.09 -20.86
CA SER A 116 -6.17 18.88 -21.77
C SER A 116 -5.08 19.96 -21.68
N ASP A 117 -5.36 21.10 -21.05
CA ASP A 117 -4.40 22.18 -20.78
C ASP A 117 -3.69 22.04 -19.41
N GLU A 118 -3.83 20.89 -18.77
CA GLU A 118 -3.19 20.54 -17.49
C GLU A 118 -2.32 19.30 -17.65
N ASP A 119 -1.38 19.11 -16.72
CA ASP A 119 -0.61 17.88 -16.62
C ASP A 119 -1.37 16.88 -15.74
N ASN A 120 -1.72 15.75 -16.33
CA ASN A 120 -2.67 14.81 -15.76
C ASN A 120 -2.01 13.46 -15.45
N TYR A 121 -2.26 12.94 -14.26
CA TYR A 121 -1.63 11.72 -13.78
C TYR A 121 -2.60 10.82 -13.03
N ILE A 122 -2.39 9.51 -13.13
CA ILE A 122 -2.93 8.53 -12.20
C ILE A 122 -1.87 8.12 -11.19
N LEU A 123 -2.33 7.81 -9.99
CA LEU A 123 -1.55 7.17 -8.97
C LEU A 123 -1.94 5.69 -8.93
N MET A 124 -0.97 4.83 -9.18
CA MET A 124 -1.13 3.39 -9.09
C MET A 124 -0.53 2.85 -7.80
N LYS A 125 -1.09 1.75 -7.33
CA LYS A 125 -0.49 0.92 -6.29
C LYS A 125 -0.69 -0.53 -6.66
N ASP A 126 0.41 -1.27 -6.69
CA ASP A 126 0.45 -2.61 -7.26
C ASP A 126 -0.14 -2.58 -8.69
N ASN A 127 -1.26 -3.25 -8.94
CA ASN A 127 -1.91 -3.30 -10.26
C ASN A 127 -3.23 -2.51 -10.31
N ALA A 128 -3.46 -1.58 -9.38
CA ALA A 128 -4.71 -0.83 -9.28
C ALA A 128 -4.50 0.68 -9.37
N ILE A 129 -5.42 1.37 -10.06
CA ILE A 129 -5.53 2.83 -10.01
C ILE A 129 -6.16 3.20 -8.67
N VAL A 130 -5.38 3.89 -7.83
CA VAL A 130 -5.80 4.27 -6.47
C VAL A 130 -6.10 5.75 -6.33
N GLY A 131 -5.68 6.58 -7.28
CA GLY A 131 -5.93 8.00 -7.30
C GLY A 131 -5.68 8.64 -8.66
N LEU A 132 -6.04 9.90 -8.75
CA LEU A 132 -5.86 10.76 -9.92
C LEU A 132 -5.54 12.15 -9.43
N PHE A 133 -4.57 12.79 -10.06
CA PHE A 133 -4.18 14.15 -9.75
C PHE A 133 -3.86 14.93 -11.02
N SER A 134 -4.22 16.21 -11.01
CA SER A 134 -4.00 17.13 -12.12
C SER A 134 -3.61 18.49 -11.60
N PHE A 135 -2.73 19.15 -12.33
CA PHE A 135 -2.25 20.48 -11.99
C PHE A 135 -1.86 21.28 -13.24
N LYS A 136 -1.79 22.60 -13.07
CA LYS A 136 -1.33 23.54 -14.08
C LYS A 136 -0.05 24.23 -13.62
N HIS A 137 0.93 24.36 -14.51
CA HIS A 137 2.11 25.16 -14.24
C HIS A 137 1.79 26.66 -14.24
N VAL A 138 2.27 27.36 -13.19
CA VAL A 138 2.20 28.81 -13.04
C VAL A 138 3.61 29.29 -12.67
N GLU A 139 4.39 29.69 -13.68
CA GLU A 139 5.82 30.01 -13.53
C GLU A 139 6.62 28.85 -12.90
N SER A 140 7.16 29.02 -11.69
CA SER A 140 7.88 27.98 -10.94
C SER A 140 7.00 27.19 -9.96
N ASP A 141 5.71 27.47 -9.97
CA ASP A 141 4.73 26.90 -9.05
C ASP A 141 3.75 26.03 -9.82
N VAL A 142 2.96 25.24 -9.10
CA VAL A 142 1.86 24.48 -9.68
C VAL A 142 0.57 24.72 -8.93
N ASP A 143 -0.51 24.90 -9.67
CA ASP A 143 -1.87 25.00 -9.16
C ASP A 143 -2.56 23.64 -9.31
N ILE A 144 -2.86 22.98 -8.20
CA ILE A 144 -3.49 21.67 -8.13
C ILE A 144 -4.99 21.82 -8.31
N SER A 145 -5.48 21.35 -9.46
CA SER A 145 -6.89 21.29 -9.81
C SER A 145 -7.61 20.14 -9.10
N ILE A 146 -6.93 18.99 -8.93
CA ILE A 146 -7.47 17.84 -8.20
C ILE A 146 -6.35 16.96 -7.65
N ASP A 147 -6.50 16.46 -6.42
CA ASP A 147 -5.68 15.39 -5.82
C ASP A 147 -6.58 14.33 -5.16
N TYR A 148 -7.26 13.54 -6.00
CA TYR A 148 -8.23 12.56 -5.54
C TYR A 148 -7.61 11.18 -5.29
N VAL A 149 -7.94 10.59 -4.15
CA VAL A 149 -7.63 9.20 -3.82
C VAL A 149 -8.92 8.46 -3.49
N THR A 150 -9.04 7.24 -4.01
CA THR A 150 -10.18 6.34 -3.78
C THR A 150 -10.39 6.04 -2.29
N PRO A 151 -11.62 5.72 -1.86
CA PRO A 151 -11.94 5.52 -0.44
C PRO A 151 -11.05 4.49 0.28
N THR A 152 -10.74 3.37 -0.39
CA THR A 152 -9.94 2.27 0.17
C THR A 152 -8.49 2.67 0.48
N TYR A 153 -7.95 3.69 -0.19
CA TYR A 153 -6.54 4.09 -0.09
C TYR A 153 -6.34 5.48 0.54
N ARG A 154 -7.39 6.11 1.08
CA ARG A 154 -7.34 7.46 1.65
C ARG A 154 -6.73 7.49 3.07
N ASP A 155 -5.55 6.91 3.24
CA ASP A 155 -4.83 6.77 4.53
C ASP A 155 -3.59 7.70 4.66
N LEU A 156 -3.58 8.81 3.91
CA LEU A 156 -2.48 9.80 3.78
C LEU A 156 -1.17 9.28 3.17
N LYS A 157 -0.94 7.96 3.09
CA LYS A 157 0.26 7.41 2.45
C LYS A 157 0.41 7.82 0.98
N PRO A 158 -0.66 7.84 0.15
CA PRO A 158 -0.53 8.24 -1.26
C PRO A 158 -0.06 9.70 -1.39
N ALA A 159 -0.66 10.60 -0.62
CA ALA A 159 -0.28 12.02 -0.61
C ALA A 159 1.13 12.23 -0.05
N LYS A 160 1.52 11.52 1.01
CA LYS A 160 2.89 11.57 1.54
C LYS A 160 3.92 11.05 0.54
N PHE A 161 3.56 10.01 -0.21
CA PHE A 161 4.40 9.53 -1.29
C PHE A 161 4.54 10.61 -2.38
N LEU A 162 3.42 11.12 -2.89
CA LEU A 162 3.39 12.08 -3.98
C LEU A 162 4.17 13.36 -3.64
N PHE A 163 3.91 13.96 -2.48
CA PHE A 163 4.47 15.27 -2.13
C PHE A 163 5.87 15.25 -1.50
N TYR A 164 6.29 14.12 -0.90
CA TYR A 164 7.55 14.10 -0.14
C TYR A 164 8.53 12.99 -0.54
N LYS A 165 8.06 11.81 -0.98
CA LYS A 165 8.96 10.66 -1.24
C LYS A 165 9.31 10.44 -2.70
N SER A 166 8.39 10.79 -3.61
CA SER A 166 8.52 10.47 -5.03
C SER A 166 9.55 11.33 -5.76
N GLU A 167 10.00 12.44 -5.16
CA GLU A 167 10.78 13.51 -5.80
C GLU A 167 10.12 14.07 -7.07
N PHE A 168 8.85 13.75 -7.33
CA PHE A 168 8.13 14.06 -8.58
C PHE A 168 8.14 15.56 -8.89
N PHE A 169 7.62 16.38 -7.96
CA PHE A 169 7.58 17.83 -8.13
C PHE A 169 8.98 18.47 -8.12
N LYS A 170 9.93 17.92 -7.36
CA LYS A 170 11.31 18.41 -7.32
C LYS A 170 12.03 18.19 -8.65
N SER A 171 11.82 17.02 -9.27
CA SER A 171 12.38 16.70 -10.59
C SER A 171 11.86 17.62 -11.70
N MET A 172 10.67 18.21 -11.51
CA MET A 172 10.08 19.22 -12.39
C MET A 172 10.54 20.66 -12.08
N GLY A 173 11.38 20.87 -11.05
CA GLY A 173 11.82 22.20 -10.63
C GLY A 173 10.74 23.05 -9.97
N VAL A 174 9.67 22.43 -9.47
CA VAL A 174 8.55 23.11 -8.81
C VAL A 174 8.97 23.57 -7.41
N LYS A 175 8.72 24.84 -7.08
CA LYS A 175 9.05 25.42 -5.77
C LYS A 175 7.93 25.28 -4.74
N GLN A 176 6.68 25.39 -5.18
CA GLN A 176 5.53 25.28 -4.30
C GLN A 176 4.30 24.77 -5.04
N LEU A 177 3.46 24.06 -4.30
CA LEU A 177 2.15 23.61 -4.71
C LEU A 177 1.10 24.53 -4.12
N ILE A 178 0.14 24.92 -4.95
CA ILE A 178 -0.99 25.77 -4.60
C ILE A 178 -2.26 24.95 -4.79
N THR A 179 -3.21 25.07 -3.88
CA THR A 179 -4.57 24.56 -4.11
C THR A 179 -5.60 25.39 -3.35
N TYR A 180 -6.87 25.27 -3.73
CA TYR A 180 -7.97 26.03 -3.14
C TYR A 180 -9.03 25.09 -2.61
N SER A 181 -9.53 25.36 -1.40
CA SER A 181 -10.57 24.51 -0.81
C SER A 181 -11.46 25.25 0.18
N THR A 182 -12.77 25.24 -0.10
CA THR A 182 -13.82 25.63 0.84
C THR A 182 -14.38 24.44 1.61
N VAL A 183 -14.08 23.21 1.18
CA VAL A 183 -14.61 21.99 1.78
C VAL A 183 -13.91 21.70 3.13
N PRO A 184 -14.63 21.57 4.25
CA PRO A 184 -14.00 21.38 5.57
C PRO A 184 -13.19 20.09 5.71
N THR A 185 -13.66 18.99 5.10
CA THR A 185 -12.96 17.70 5.13
C THR A 185 -11.66 17.74 4.34
N HIS A 186 -11.66 18.36 3.16
CA HIS A 186 -10.47 18.57 2.34
C HIS A 186 -9.48 19.52 3.02
N THR A 187 -9.95 20.62 3.61
CA THR A 187 -9.12 21.54 4.42
C THR A 187 -8.40 20.82 5.57
N LYS A 188 -9.10 19.94 6.31
CA LYS A 188 -8.48 19.14 7.37
C LYS A 188 -7.40 18.20 6.84
N TYR A 189 -7.59 17.66 5.64
CA TYR A 189 -6.60 16.82 4.96
C TYR A 189 -5.37 17.64 4.57
N LEU A 190 -5.54 18.79 3.92
CA LEU A 190 -4.44 19.68 3.50
C LEU A 190 -3.54 20.06 4.68
N ASN A 191 -4.15 20.45 5.81
CA ASN A 191 -3.43 20.75 7.04
C ASN A 191 -2.66 19.54 7.59
N LYS A 192 -3.21 18.32 7.49
CA LYS A 192 -2.52 17.08 7.94
C LYS A 192 -1.34 16.70 7.05
N ILE A 193 -1.41 17.04 5.76
CA ILE A 193 -0.31 16.80 4.82
C ILE A 193 0.82 17.78 5.10
N GLY A 194 0.51 19.04 5.37
CA GLY A 194 1.50 20.09 5.65
C GLY A 194 1.29 21.37 4.84
N PHE A 195 0.17 21.49 4.12
CA PHE A 195 -0.20 22.74 3.47
C PHE A 195 -0.54 23.80 4.50
N ASN A 196 -0.06 25.02 4.27
CA ASN A 196 -0.39 26.19 5.09
C ASN A 196 -1.54 26.96 4.46
N LYS A 197 -2.61 27.18 5.23
CA LYS A 197 -3.71 28.04 4.80
C LYS A 197 -3.26 29.50 4.76
N THR A 198 -3.57 30.19 3.68
CA THR A 198 -3.35 31.62 3.47
C THR A 198 -4.68 32.35 3.27
N VAL A 199 -4.69 33.49 2.58
CA VAL A 199 -5.92 34.24 2.24
C VAL A 199 -6.77 33.49 1.20
N ASP A 200 -8.06 33.82 1.12
CA ASP A 200 -8.99 33.36 0.08
C ASP A 200 -9.09 31.84 -0.11
N ASN A 201 -8.98 31.08 0.99
CA ASN A 201 -9.01 29.62 0.98
C ASN A 201 -7.89 28.97 0.14
N LYS A 202 -6.82 29.72 -0.11
CA LYS A 202 -5.59 29.24 -0.75
C LYS A 202 -4.71 28.50 0.24
N PHE A 203 -4.21 27.35 -0.16
CA PHE A 203 -3.30 26.48 0.59
C PHE A 203 -1.99 26.36 -0.18
N ILE A 204 -0.87 26.46 0.52
CA ILE A 204 0.46 26.40 -0.08
C ILE A 204 1.31 25.34 0.63
N LEU A 205 1.93 24.46 -0.16
CA LEU A 205 2.96 23.53 0.29
C LEU A 205 4.27 23.85 -0.43
N LYS A 206 5.34 24.16 0.31
CA LYS A 206 6.67 24.35 -0.28
C LYS A 206 7.30 23.00 -0.57
N ILE A 207 7.98 22.91 -1.71
CA ILE A 207 8.76 21.76 -2.11
C ILE A 207 10.23 22.09 -1.85
N GLU A 208 10.84 21.34 -0.92
CA GLU A 208 12.25 21.51 -0.47
C GLU A 208 13.22 20.60 -1.21
#